data_AF-A0A2T1M3B6-F1
#
_entry.id   AF-A0A2T1M3B6-F1
#
_cell.length_a   1.000
_cell.length_b   1.000
_cell.length_c   1.000
_cell.angle_alpha   90.00
_cell.angle_beta   90.00
_cell.angle_gamma   90.00
#
_symmetry.space_group_name_H-M   'P 1'
#
loop_
_entity.id
_entity.type
_entity.pdbx_description
1 polymer ?
#
loop_
_entity_poly.entity_id
_entity_poly.type
_entity_poly.pdbx_seq_one_letter_code
_entity_poly.pdbx_strand_id
1 'polypeptide(L)'
;MNEFQQIYSAQLNSGKTWRVSVIPENSNIDFDLYIFDPQGKEIAKDASSEPDAYCTFTSFADGIYQFKVVAPKDCSFTINVAPVSILLSRLYHHRLPSKSSWSVAVIPSEPNVDFNLYIESPEGEQLAQDSSPNSNAYCTFTTTVEGVYSFRVESLKGVSYYDFQLKPLDT
;
A
#
# COMPACT_ATOMS: atom_id res chain seq x y z
N MET A 1 -7.11 28.78 -5.31
CA MET A 1 -8.30 28.04 -4.82
C MET A 1 -7.90 27.39 -3.52
N ASN A 2 -8.73 27.42 -2.49
CA ASN A 2 -8.45 26.70 -1.25
C ASN A 2 -8.84 25.24 -1.47
N GLU A 3 -7.88 24.33 -1.30
CA GLU A 3 -8.14 22.89 -1.28
C GLU A 3 -9.04 22.54 -0.09
N PHE A 4 -9.97 21.62 -0.32
CA PHE A 4 -10.76 21.00 0.72
C PHE A 4 -9.96 19.84 1.34
N GLN A 5 -10.03 19.71 2.67
CA GLN A 5 -9.44 18.56 3.36
C GLN A 5 -10.31 18.11 4.54
N GLN A 6 -10.39 16.81 4.74
CA GLN A 6 -11.07 16.21 5.89
C GLN A 6 -10.29 14.99 6.41
N ILE A 7 -10.24 14.83 7.73
CA ILE A 7 -9.52 13.73 8.39
C ILE A 7 -10.53 12.86 9.14
N TYR A 8 -10.41 11.55 8.94
CA TYR A 8 -11.12 10.51 9.64
C TYR A 8 -10.12 9.64 10.41
N SER A 9 -10.64 8.89 11.39
CA SER A 9 -9.82 7.93 12.12
C SER A 9 -10.60 6.68 12.48
N ALA A 10 -9.90 5.55 12.58
CA ALA A 10 -10.46 4.30 13.06
C ALA A 10 -9.46 3.56 13.93
N GLN A 11 -9.96 2.92 14.99
CA GLN A 11 -9.19 1.95 15.76
C GLN A 11 -9.15 0.63 14.97
N LEU A 12 -7.95 0.20 14.59
CA LEU A 12 -7.73 -1.05 13.86
C LEU A 12 -6.86 -2.01 14.68
N ASN A 13 -7.11 -3.30 14.49
CA ASN A 13 -6.30 -4.37 15.06
C ASN A 13 -5.26 -4.82 14.05
N SER A 14 -4.05 -5.05 14.53
CA SER A 14 -2.92 -5.59 13.80
C SER A 14 -3.23 -6.94 13.14
N GLY A 15 -2.50 -7.23 12.06
CA GLY A 15 -2.58 -8.49 11.32
C GLY A 15 -3.77 -8.57 10.35
N LYS A 16 -4.50 -7.47 10.13
CA LYS A 16 -5.58 -7.41 9.14
C LYS A 16 -5.24 -6.48 7.99
N THR A 17 -5.70 -6.86 6.80
CA THR A 17 -5.68 -6.01 5.61
C THR A 17 -7.01 -5.30 5.46
N TRP A 18 -6.94 -4.01 5.17
CA TRP A 18 -8.07 -3.11 5.08
C TRP A 18 -8.10 -2.45 3.70
N ARG A 19 -9.31 -2.12 3.24
CA ARG A 19 -9.53 -1.16 2.17
C ARG A 19 -10.20 0.07 2.74
N VAL A 20 -9.68 1.22 2.34
CA VAL A 20 -10.29 2.53 2.55
C VAL A 20 -10.69 3.06 1.19
N SER A 21 -11.96 3.41 1.03
CA SER A 21 -12.49 3.93 -0.22
C SER A 21 -13.24 5.23 0.03
N VAL A 22 -12.98 6.23 -0.80
CA VAL A 22 -13.81 7.43 -0.92
C VAL A 22 -14.96 7.09 -1.87
N ILE A 23 -16.19 7.27 -1.38
CA ILE A 23 -17.41 7.08 -2.16
C ILE A 23 -17.98 8.47 -2.44
N PRO A 24 -17.69 9.04 -3.62
CA PRO A 24 -18.14 10.38 -3.93
C PRO A 24 -19.65 10.42 -4.19
N GLU A 25 -20.34 11.46 -3.74
CA GLU A 25 -21.73 11.70 -4.17
C GLU A 25 -21.79 12.19 -5.64
N ASN A 26 -20.69 12.76 -6.14
CA ASN A 26 -20.53 13.22 -7.52
C ASN A 26 -19.18 12.74 -8.08
N SER A 27 -19.23 11.89 -9.12
CA SER A 27 -18.06 11.24 -9.74
C SER A 27 -17.16 12.16 -10.58
N ASN A 28 -17.39 13.47 -10.62
CA ASN A 28 -16.57 14.42 -11.39
C ASN A 28 -15.56 15.19 -10.52
N ILE A 29 -15.27 14.67 -9.33
CA ILE A 29 -14.34 15.28 -8.39
C ILE A 29 -13.18 14.30 -8.20
N ASP A 30 -11.99 14.84 -8.38
CA ASP A 30 -10.73 14.17 -8.10
C ASP A 30 -10.49 14.17 -6.58
N PHE A 31 -10.18 13.01 -6.02
CA PHE A 31 -9.94 12.84 -4.59
C PHE A 31 -8.56 12.23 -4.39
N ASP A 32 -7.77 12.82 -3.50
CA ASP A 32 -6.61 12.15 -2.97
C ASP A 32 -6.95 11.52 -1.61
N LEU A 33 -6.45 10.30 -1.39
CA LEU A 33 -6.54 9.58 -0.12
C LEU A 33 -5.13 9.31 0.41
N TYR A 34 -4.88 9.70 1.67
CA TYR A 34 -3.63 9.43 2.38
C TYR A 34 -3.93 8.66 3.67
N ILE A 35 -3.15 7.62 3.95
CA ILE A 35 -3.30 6.77 5.13
C ILE A 35 -2.05 6.88 6.00
N PHE A 36 -2.26 7.17 7.27
CA PHE A 36 -1.20 7.26 8.27
C PHE A 36 -1.39 6.20 9.35
N ASP A 37 -0.27 5.61 9.79
CA ASP A 37 -0.23 4.67 10.91
C ASP A 37 -0.40 5.39 12.27
N PRO A 38 -0.51 4.64 13.39
CA PRO A 38 -0.67 5.24 14.72
C PRO A 38 0.51 6.10 15.18
N GLN A 39 1.66 6.02 14.50
CA GLN A 39 2.83 6.84 14.75
C GLN A 39 2.85 8.12 13.89
N GLY A 40 1.88 8.26 12.98
CA GLY A 40 1.76 9.39 12.07
C GLY A 40 2.59 9.26 10.79
N LYS A 41 3.13 8.08 10.48
CA LYS A 41 3.86 7.82 9.23
C LYS A 41 2.87 7.49 8.12
N GLU A 42 3.04 8.11 6.95
CA GLU A 42 2.28 7.75 5.74
C GLU A 42 2.64 6.34 5.28
N ILE A 43 1.63 5.48 5.12
CA ILE A 43 1.81 4.08 4.74
C ILE A 43 1.15 3.76 3.38
N ALA A 44 0.14 4.50 2.96
CA ALA A 44 -0.46 4.33 1.64
C ALA A 44 -1.03 5.65 1.15
N LYS A 45 -1.05 5.82 -0.17
CA LYS A 45 -1.76 6.93 -0.81
C LYS A 45 -2.34 6.53 -2.17
N ASP A 46 -3.44 7.19 -2.51
CA ASP A 46 -3.97 7.28 -3.85
C ASP A 46 -4.06 8.77 -4.18
N ALA A 47 -3.36 9.18 -5.23
CA ALA A 47 -3.34 10.53 -5.77
C ALA A 47 -3.42 10.46 -7.31
N SER A 48 -4.11 9.43 -7.80
CA SER A 48 -4.46 9.31 -9.20
C SER A 48 -5.56 10.30 -9.55
N SER A 49 -5.69 10.66 -10.82
CA SER A 49 -6.75 11.57 -11.27
C SER A 49 -8.12 10.89 -11.41
N GLU A 50 -8.26 9.65 -10.93
CA GLU A 50 -9.49 8.88 -11.03
C GLU A 50 -10.45 9.28 -9.89
N PRO A 51 -11.77 9.34 -10.12
CA PRO A 51 -12.71 9.79 -9.10
C PRO A 51 -12.88 8.85 -7.90
N ASP A 52 -12.44 7.60 -8.01
CA ASP A 52 -12.66 6.53 -7.05
C ASP A 52 -11.43 6.27 -6.16
N ALA A 53 -10.96 7.30 -5.45
CA ALA A 53 -9.80 7.16 -4.58
C ALA A 53 -9.94 6.00 -3.57
N TYR A 54 -9.03 5.03 -3.65
CA TYR A 54 -8.98 3.94 -2.68
C TYR A 54 -7.55 3.47 -2.41
N CYS A 55 -7.33 3.00 -1.20
CA CYS A 55 -6.08 2.35 -0.81
C CYS A 55 -6.38 1.05 -0.10
N THR A 56 -5.48 0.10 -0.24
CA THR A 56 -5.42 -1.06 0.64
C THR A 56 -4.18 -0.97 1.51
N PHE A 57 -4.21 -1.56 2.71
CA PHE A 57 -3.02 -1.66 3.55
C PHE A 57 -3.18 -2.75 4.60
N THR A 58 -2.06 -3.30 5.05
CA THR A 58 -2.03 -4.17 6.24
C THR A 58 -1.72 -3.33 7.48
N SER A 59 -2.56 -3.47 8.49
CA SER A 59 -2.33 -2.89 9.82
C SER A 59 -1.29 -3.74 10.56
N PHE A 60 -0.09 -3.20 10.78
CA PHE A 60 0.99 -3.89 11.48
C PHE A 60 1.01 -3.66 12.98
N ALA A 61 0.34 -2.61 13.46
CA ALA A 61 0.20 -2.29 14.86
C ALA A 61 -1.27 -2.11 15.23
N ASP A 62 -1.64 -2.47 16.45
CA ASP A 62 -2.90 -2.04 17.02
C ASP A 62 -2.85 -0.52 17.24
N GLY A 63 -3.91 0.20 16.87
CA GLY A 63 -3.96 1.63 17.13
C GLY A 63 -4.96 2.42 16.30
N ILE A 64 -4.91 3.73 16.47
CA ILE A 64 -5.72 4.68 15.73
C ILE A 64 -4.99 5.03 14.44
N TYR A 65 -5.54 4.60 13.30
CA TYR A 65 -5.09 5.00 11.98
C TYR A 65 -5.82 6.26 11.54
N GLN A 66 -5.15 7.11 10.75
CA GLN A 66 -5.75 8.33 10.19
C GLN A 66 -5.91 8.21 8.68
N PHE A 67 -7.05 8.69 8.18
CA PHE A 67 -7.36 8.74 6.76
C PHE A 67 -7.64 10.20 6.39
N LYS A 68 -6.77 10.79 5.57
CA LYS A 68 -6.91 12.16 5.09
C LYS A 68 -7.42 12.13 3.66
N VAL A 69 -8.52 12.81 3.41
CA VAL A 69 -9.10 13.02 2.09
C VAL A 69 -8.86 14.46 1.67
N VAL A 70 -8.35 14.68 0.46
CA VAL A 70 -8.13 16.01 -0.14
C VAL A 70 -8.89 16.09 -1.45
N ALA A 71 -9.48 17.25 -1.73
CA ALA A 71 -10.19 17.52 -2.98
C ALA A 71 -9.96 18.98 -3.43
N PRO A 72 -10.07 19.28 -4.74
CA PRO A 72 -9.83 20.63 -5.28
C PRO A 72 -10.88 21.66 -4.83
N LYS A 73 -12.02 21.21 -4.29
CA LYS A 73 -13.13 22.04 -3.82
C LYS A 73 -13.97 21.28 -2.78
N ASP A 74 -14.77 22.03 -2.03
CA ASP A 74 -15.74 21.45 -1.09
C ASP A 74 -16.75 20.54 -1.80
N CYS A 75 -17.03 19.39 -1.19
CA CYS A 75 -17.86 18.33 -1.76
C CYS A 75 -18.33 17.33 -0.71
N SER A 76 -19.35 16.55 -1.08
CA SER A 76 -19.95 15.52 -0.23
C SER A 76 -19.51 14.14 -0.69
N PHE A 77 -19.11 13.31 0.27
CA PHE A 77 -18.63 11.94 0.07
C PHE A 77 -18.78 11.16 1.37
N THR A 78 -18.65 9.84 1.27
CA THR A 78 -18.54 8.94 2.42
C THR A 78 -17.21 8.20 2.37
N ILE A 79 -16.62 7.93 3.54
CA ILE A 79 -15.48 7.03 3.64
C ILE A 79 -15.97 5.65 4.10
N ASN A 80 -15.56 4.62 3.37
CA ASN A 80 -15.78 3.23 3.76
C ASN A 80 -14.45 2.60 4.17
N VAL A 81 -14.41 2.01 5.36
CA VAL A 81 -13.24 1.30 5.89
C VAL A 81 -13.67 -0.13 6.18
N ALA A 82 -13.21 -1.07 5.37
CA ALA A 82 -13.64 -2.46 5.44
C ALA A 82 -12.45 -3.42 5.43
N PRO A 83 -12.50 -4.52 6.20
CA PRO A 83 -11.49 -5.56 6.07
C PRO A 83 -11.62 -6.19 4.68
N VAL A 84 -10.48 -6.53 4.07
CA VAL A 84 -10.44 -7.27 2.81
C VAL A 84 -9.83 -8.64 3.03
N SER A 85 -10.36 -9.61 2.29
CA SER A 85 -9.78 -10.94 2.24
C SER A 85 -8.61 -10.96 1.29
N ILE A 86 -7.46 -11.43 1.76
CA ILE A 86 -6.33 -11.74 0.91
C ILE A 86 -6.70 -12.96 0.06
N LEU A 87 -6.71 -12.80 -1.27
CA LEU A 87 -7.04 -13.87 -2.21
C LEU A 87 -5.86 -14.80 -2.44
N LEU A 88 -4.65 -14.24 -2.39
CA LEU A 88 -3.39 -14.95 -2.54
C LEU A 88 -2.35 -14.27 -1.63
N SER A 89 -1.57 -15.07 -0.91
CA SER A 89 -0.37 -14.59 -0.21
C SER A 89 0.80 -15.51 -0.54
N ARG A 90 1.93 -14.93 -0.95
CA ARG A 90 3.19 -15.65 -1.16
C ARG A 90 4.33 -14.96 -0.45
N LEU A 91 5.17 -15.74 0.21
CA LEU A 91 6.34 -15.26 0.93
C LEU A 91 7.61 -15.77 0.26
N TYR A 92 8.48 -14.85 -0.13
CA TYR A 92 9.79 -15.12 -0.67
C TYR A 92 10.87 -14.74 0.34
N HIS A 93 11.96 -15.48 0.35
CA HIS A 93 13.10 -15.22 1.21
C HIS A 93 14.36 -15.17 0.36
N HIS A 94 15.12 -14.09 0.47
CA HIS A 94 16.42 -13.97 -0.20
C HIS A 94 17.48 -13.50 0.78
N ARG A 95 18.63 -14.18 0.78
CA ARG A 95 19.81 -13.71 1.48
C ARG A 95 20.46 -12.61 0.65
N LEU A 96 20.59 -11.41 1.21
CA LEU A 96 21.14 -10.23 0.54
C LEU A 96 22.36 -9.69 1.30
N PRO A 97 23.36 -9.15 0.58
CA PRO A 97 24.50 -8.48 1.18
C PRO A 97 24.07 -7.19 1.88
N SER A 98 24.83 -6.73 2.87
CA SER A 98 24.63 -5.43 3.51
C SER A 98 25.03 -4.27 2.59
N LYS A 99 24.45 -3.09 2.81
CA LYS A 99 24.82 -1.81 2.16
C LYS A 99 24.66 -1.85 0.64
N SER A 100 23.60 -2.52 0.17
CA SER A 100 23.26 -2.58 -1.26
C SER A 100 21.82 -2.11 -1.45
N SER A 101 21.58 -1.35 -2.51
CA SER A 101 20.23 -0.92 -2.89
C SER A 101 19.62 -1.91 -3.86
N TRP A 102 18.32 -2.16 -3.70
CA TRP A 102 17.57 -3.13 -4.47
C TRP A 102 16.25 -2.56 -4.93
N SER A 103 15.78 -3.07 -6.06
CA SER A 103 14.42 -2.91 -6.53
C SER A 103 13.69 -4.24 -6.52
N VAL A 104 12.41 -4.18 -6.18
CA VAL A 104 11.52 -5.32 -6.19
C VAL A 104 10.28 -4.93 -6.97
N ALA A 105 9.90 -5.77 -7.94
CA ALA A 105 8.70 -5.57 -8.74
C ALA A 105 7.86 -6.85 -8.78
N VAL A 106 6.56 -6.68 -8.66
CA VAL A 106 5.54 -7.70 -8.94
C VAL A 106 4.80 -7.26 -10.18
N ILE A 107 4.97 -8.00 -11.28
CA ILE A 107 4.40 -7.65 -12.58
C ILE A 107 3.34 -8.70 -12.94
N PRO A 108 2.04 -8.39 -12.83
CA PRO A 108 0.99 -9.35 -13.13
C PRO A 108 0.86 -9.60 -14.63
N SER A 109 0.36 -10.79 -14.99
CA SER A 109 0.02 -11.14 -16.38
C SER A 109 -1.31 -10.51 -16.84
N GLU A 110 -2.17 -10.11 -15.89
CA GLU A 110 -3.49 -9.53 -16.15
C GLU A 110 -3.57 -8.11 -15.58
N PRO A 111 -4.26 -7.16 -16.25
CA PRO A 111 -4.33 -5.77 -15.79
C PRO A 111 -5.35 -5.53 -14.68
N ASN A 112 -6.36 -6.41 -14.51
CA ASN A 112 -7.44 -6.23 -13.53
C ASN A 112 -7.17 -6.98 -12.22
N VAL A 113 -6.00 -6.76 -11.66
CA VAL A 113 -5.58 -7.27 -10.35
C VAL A 113 -5.04 -6.14 -9.49
N ASP A 114 -4.89 -6.39 -8.20
CA ASP A 114 -4.36 -5.46 -7.20
C ASP A 114 -3.40 -6.26 -6.33
N PHE A 115 -2.09 -6.05 -6.54
CA PHE A 115 -1.03 -6.72 -5.80
C PHE A 115 -0.37 -5.75 -4.83
N ASN A 116 -0.26 -6.17 -3.58
CA ASN A 116 0.54 -5.50 -2.58
C ASN A 116 1.89 -6.20 -2.43
N LEU A 117 2.92 -5.42 -2.15
CA LEU A 117 4.26 -5.88 -1.86
C LEU A 117 4.72 -5.31 -0.53
N TYR A 118 5.20 -6.17 0.36
CA TYR A 118 5.79 -5.78 1.64
C TYR A 118 7.20 -6.34 1.75
N ILE A 119 8.13 -5.53 2.26
CA ILE A 119 9.54 -5.90 2.43
C ILE A 119 9.91 -5.77 3.90
N GLU A 120 10.38 -6.86 4.49
CA GLU A 120 10.80 -6.95 5.89
C GLU A 120 12.29 -7.29 5.98
N SER A 121 12.99 -6.69 6.95
CA SER A 121 14.38 -6.96 7.29
C SER A 121 14.55 -8.36 7.91
N PRO A 122 15.79 -8.86 8.08
CA PRO A 122 16.05 -10.10 8.80
C PRO A 122 15.55 -10.10 10.25
N GLU A 123 15.43 -8.92 10.87
CA GLU A 123 14.90 -8.72 12.21
C GLU A 123 13.36 -8.60 12.25
N GLY A 124 12.71 -8.60 11.08
CA GLY A 124 11.26 -8.45 10.94
C GLY A 124 10.77 -7.00 10.90
N GLU A 125 11.67 -6.02 10.73
CA GLU A 125 11.28 -4.61 10.56
C GLU A 125 10.77 -4.38 9.14
N GLN A 126 9.61 -3.72 8.98
CA GLN A 126 9.12 -3.34 7.67
C GLN A 126 9.93 -2.18 7.08
N LEU A 127 10.60 -2.45 5.96
CA LEU A 127 11.47 -1.49 5.26
C LEU A 127 10.71 -0.68 4.21
N ALA A 128 9.83 -1.34 3.46
CA ALA A 128 9.07 -0.73 2.39
C ALA A 128 7.75 -1.47 2.16
N GLN A 129 6.79 -0.79 1.55
CA GLN A 129 5.61 -1.43 0.97
C GLN A 129 5.11 -0.65 -0.24
N ASP A 130 4.46 -1.38 -1.15
CA ASP A 130 3.56 -0.82 -2.15
C ASP A 130 2.19 -1.45 -1.91
N SER A 131 1.19 -0.60 -1.74
CA SER A 131 -0.22 -0.97 -1.57
C SER A 131 -1.11 0.01 -2.33
N SER A 132 -0.54 0.64 -3.36
CA SER A 132 -1.27 1.49 -4.29
C SER A 132 -2.31 0.65 -5.06
N PRO A 133 -3.36 1.27 -5.59
CA PRO A 133 -4.41 0.57 -6.35
C PRO A 133 -3.93 0.00 -7.70
N ASN A 134 -2.66 0.24 -8.07
CA ASN A 134 -2.09 -0.22 -9.33
C ASN A 134 -1.99 -1.75 -9.35
N SER A 135 -2.08 -2.31 -10.55
CA SER A 135 -1.99 -3.77 -10.71
C SER A 135 -0.59 -4.31 -10.41
N ASN A 136 0.44 -3.54 -10.72
CA ASN A 136 1.83 -3.83 -10.37
C ASN A 136 2.19 -3.24 -9.01
N ALA A 137 3.06 -3.94 -8.28
CA ALA A 137 3.67 -3.45 -7.05
C ALA A 137 5.16 -3.20 -7.27
N TYR A 138 5.69 -2.07 -6.80
CA TYR A 138 7.09 -1.71 -6.92
C TYR A 138 7.64 -1.05 -5.66
N CYS A 139 8.80 -1.52 -5.20
CA CYS A 139 9.50 -0.95 -4.07
C CYS A 139 11.00 -0.83 -4.36
N THR A 140 11.65 0.15 -3.73
CA THR A 140 13.10 0.18 -3.57
C THR A 140 13.47 0.20 -2.09
N PHE A 141 14.59 -0.40 -1.73
CA PHE A 141 15.09 -0.40 -0.36
C PHE A 141 16.62 -0.58 -0.34
N THR A 142 17.25 -0.22 0.78
CA THR A 142 18.68 -0.44 1.01
C THR A 142 18.87 -1.39 2.18
N THR A 143 19.69 -2.43 2.00
CA THR A 143 20.02 -3.38 3.07
C THR A 143 20.96 -2.73 4.08
N THR A 144 20.67 -2.85 5.37
CA THR A 144 21.53 -2.31 6.45
C THR A 144 22.44 -3.39 7.03
N VAL A 145 21.95 -4.63 7.04
CA VAL A 145 22.64 -5.84 7.50
C VAL A 145 22.65 -6.90 6.41
N GLU A 146 23.64 -7.77 6.43
CA GLU A 146 23.60 -8.99 5.63
C GLU A 146 22.65 -9.97 6.31
N GLY A 147 21.73 -10.56 5.55
CA GLY A 147 20.78 -11.50 6.13
C GLY A 147 19.69 -11.95 5.17
N VAL A 148 18.73 -12.69 5.70
CA VAL A 148 17.57 -13.17 4.95
C VAL A 148 16.46 -12.13 5.05
N TYR A 149 16.13 -11.49 3.94
CA TYR A 149 15.02 -10.55 3.83
C TYR A 149 13.78 -11.28 3.35
N SER A 150 12.62 -10.83 3.81
CA SER A 150 11.32 -11.41 3.50
C SER A 150 10.55 -10.48 2.58
N PHE A 151 9.96 -11.04 1.52
CA PHE A 151 9.13 -10.32 0.55
C PHE A 151 7.76 -10.97 0.52
N ARG A 152 6.74 -10.28 1.02
CA ARG A 152 5.36 -10.77 1.03
C ARG A 152 4.61 -10.12 -0.13
N VAL A 153 4.06 -10.96 -1.01
CA VAL A 153 3.23 -10.56 -2.14
C VAL A 153 1.81 -11.01 -1.85
N GLU A 154 0.87 -10.07 -1.84
CA GLU A 154 -0.54 -10.32 -1.56
C GLU A 154 -1.40 -9.85 -2.72
N SER A 155 -2.43 -10.60 -3.09
CA SER A 155 -3.44 -10.14 -4.03
C SER A 155 -4.76 -9.85 -3.32
N LEU A 156 -5.31 -8.67 -3.55
CA LEU A 156 -6.53 -8.18 -2.93
C LEU A 156 -7.70 -8.04 -3.92
N LYS A 157 -7.40 -8.07 -5.21
CA LYS A 157 -8.37 -8.08 -6.31
C LYS A 157 -7.87 -9.01 -7.41
N GLY A 158 -8.73 -9.94 -7.82
CA GLY A 158 -8.40 -10.93 -8.84
C GLY A 158 -7.32 -11.90 -8.41
N VAL A 159 -6.99 -12.85 -9.29
CA VAL A 159 -5.82 -13.72 -9.15
C VAL A 159 -5.22 -13.85 -10.54
N SER A 160 -3.94 -13.55 -10.67
CA SER A 160 -3.19 -13.78 -11.91
C SER A 160 -1.85 -14.44 -11.61
N TYR A 161 -1.23 -15.00 -12.64
CA TYR A 161 0.21 -15.22 -12.60
C TYR A 161 0.91 -13.86 -12.54
N TYR A 162 2.13 -13.85 -12.01
CA TYR A 162 2.96 -12.66 -11.97
C TYR A 162 4.44 -13.06 -12.06
N ASP A 163 5.24 -12.13 -12.56
CA ASP A 163 6.69 -12.20 -12.49
C ASP A 163 7.18 -11.46 -11.23
N PHE A 164 8.02 -12.12 -10.43
CA PHE A 164 8.64 -11.54 -9.24
C PHE A 164 10.10 -11.22 -9.57
N GLN A 165 10.42 -9.93 -9.60
CA GLN A 165 11.75 -9.47 -9.96
C GLN A 165 12.41 -8.82 -8.76
N LEU A 166 13.56 -9.36 -8.32
CA LEU A 166 14.45 -8.75 -7.34
C LEU A 166 15.77 -8.44 -8.03
N LYS A 167 16.10 -7.15 -8.15
CA LYS A 167 17.25 -6.67 -8.93
C LYS A 167 18.10 -5.69 -8.12
N PRO A 168 19.44 -5.84 -8.11
CA PRO A 168 20.29 -4.81 -7.53
C PRO A 168 20.12 -3.50 -8.31
N LEU A 169 20.13 -2.38 -7.60
CA LEU A 169 20.23 -1.07 -8.21
C LEU A 169 21.73 -0.77 -8.32
N ASP A 170 22.24 -0.68 -9.55
CA ASP A 170 23.63 -0.29 -9.77
C ASP A 170 23.87 1.08 -9.12
N THR A 171 24.89 1.16 -8.27
CA THR A 171 25.38 2.40 -7.64
C THR A 171 26.28 3.19 -8.56
#